data_AF-A0A2S7DQG2-F1
#
_entry.id   AF-A0A2S7DQG2-F1
#
_cell.length_a   1.000
_cell.length_b   1.000
_cell.length_c   1.000
_cell.angle_alpha   90.00
_cell.angle_beta   90.00
_cell.angle_gamma   90.00
#
_symmetry.space_group_name_H-M   'P 1'
#
loop_
_entity.id
_entity.type
_entity.pdbx_description
1 polymer ?
#
loop_
_entity_poly.entity_id
_entity_poly.type
_entity_poly.pdbx_seq_one_letter_code
_entity_poly.pdbx_strand_id
1 'polypeptide(L)'
;FTNRSADRYACAHLFTRVCEEHGIEHRLTKVKHPWTKGQVERMNRTIKDATVKRVHYDDHAQLQQHVANVIDAYNFARRLKALKGLTPYEFICKQW
;
A
#
# COMPACT_ATOMS: atom_id res chain seq x y z
N PHE A 1 14.73 -4.92 -2.37
CA PHE A 1 14.73 -5.80 -3.55
C PHE A 1 15.88 -5.42 -4.48
N THR A 2 17.09 -5.36 -3.94
CA THR A 2 18.31 -5.10 -4.72
C THR A 2 19.35 -6.07 -4.21
N ASN A 3 20.10 -6.66 -5.13
CA ASN A 3 21.25 -7.49 -4.78
C ASN A 3 22.22 -6.67 -3.94
N ARG A 4 22.96 -7.33 -3.04
CA ARG A 4 23.91 -6.61 -2.21
C ARG A 4 25.03 -6.12 -3.10
N SER A 5 25.60 -4.96 -2.78
CA SER A 5 26.71 -4.37 -3.54
C SER A 5 27.95 -5.27 -3.60
N ALA A 6 28.04 -6.28 -2.73
CA ALA A 6 29.12 -7.26 -2.66
C ALA A 6 28.95 -8.46 -3.61
N ASP A 7 27.76 -8.67 -4.17
CA ASP A 7 27.49 -9.83 -5.03
C ASP A 7 28.01 -9.58 -6.44
N ARG A 8 29.05 -10.31 -6.85
CA ARG A 8 29.68 -10.19 -8.18
C ARG A 8 28.86 -10.79 -9.32
N TYR A 9 28.02 -11.78 -9.01
CA TYR A 9 27.11 -12.43 -9.95
C TYR A 9 25.76 -12.58 -9.27
N ALA A 10 24.86 -11.65 -9.56
CA ALA A 10 23.56 -11.64 -8.94
C ALA A 10 22.49 -11.58 -10.03
N CYS A 11 21.69 -12.65 -10.10
CA CYS A 11 20.60 -12.76 -11.05
C CYS A 11 19.51 -11.71 -10.76
N ALA A 12 18.60 -11.47 -11.71
CA ALA A 12 17.45 -10.61 -11.49
C ALA A 12 16.68 -11.12 -10.25
N HIS A 13 16.37 -10.20 -9.33
CA HIS A 13 15.65 -10.53 -8.10
C HIS A 13 14.29 -11.16 -8.44
N LEU A 14 13.85 -12.19 -7.70
CA LEU A 14 12.61 -12.94 -7.97
C LEU A 14 11.41 -12.01 -8.24
N PHE A 15 11.25 -10.97 -7.41
CA PHE A 15 10.21 -9.95 -7.59
C PHE A 15 10.26 -9.25 -8.96
N THR A 16 11.44 -8.85 -9.44
CA THR A 16 11.60 -8.23 -10.76
C THR A 16 11.19 -9.20 -11.87
N ARG A 17 11.63 -10.46 -11.77
CA ARG A 17 11.27 -11.49 -12.75
C ARG A 17 9.76 -11.72 -12.84
N VAL A 18 9.09 -11.84 -11.69
CA VAL A 18 7.62 -12.02 -11.65
C VAL A 18 6.89 -10.81 -12.22
N CYS A 19 7.37 -9.58 -11.96
CA CYS A 19 6.82 -8.38 -12.56
C CYS A 19 6.94 -8.41 -14.10
N GLU A 20 8.12 -8.78 -14.63
CA GLU A 20 8.35 -8.92 -16.07
C GLU A 20 7.44 -9.97 -16.70
N GLU A 21 7.29 -11.15 -16.07
CA GLU A 21 6.39 -12.22 -16.51
C GLU A 21 4.92 -11.77 -16.64
N HIS A 22 4.49 -10.81 -15.82
CA HIS A 22 3.13 -10.27 -15.84
C HIS A 22 3.00 -8.94 -16.59
N GLY A 23 4.06 -8.47 -17.26
CA GLY A 23 4.06 -7.18 -17.97
C GLY A 23 3.93 -5.96 -17.04
N ILE A 24 4.30 -6.10 -15.76
CA ILE A 24 4.23 -5.05 -14.74
C ILE A 24 5.56 -4.31 -14.71
N GLU A 25 5.54 -3.00 -15.00
CA GLU A 25 6.73 -2.17 -14.88
C GLU A 25 7.12 -1.97 -13.40
N HIS A 26 8.26 -2.50 -12.98
CA HIS A 26 8.77 -2.35 -11.62
C HIS A 26 9.62 -1.09 -11.47
N ARG A 27 9.05 -0.04 -10.88
CA ARG A 27 9.74 1.24 -10.60
C ARG A 27 10.23 1.33 -9.16
N LEU A 28 11.53 1.57 -8.97
CA LEU A 28 12.13 1.81 -7.66
C LEU A 28 12.29 3.31 -7.38
N THR A 29 12.01 3.71 -6.15
CA THR A 29 12.27 5.07 -5.69
C THR A 29 13.78 5.31 -5.55
N LYS A 30 14.28 6.44 -6.03
CA LYS A 30 15.68 6.81 -5.85
C LYS A 30 15.99 7.02 -4.36
N VAL A 31 17.16 6.54 -3.93
CA VAL A 31 17.65 6.68 -2.55
C VAL A 31 17.75 8.16 -2.17
N LYS A 32 17.32 8.52 -0.93
CA LYS A 32 17.23 9.91 -0.42
C LYS A 32 16.18 10.82 -1.08
N HIS A 33 15.19 10.24 -1.78
CA HIS A 33 14.09 11.00 -2.40
C HIS A 33 12.71 10.57 -1.89
N PRO A 34 12.38 10.89 -0.63
CA PRO A 34 11.22 10.32 0.08
C PRO A 34 9.86 10.80 -0.44
N TRP A 35 9.79 11.93 -1.15
CA TRP A 35 8.51 12.53 -1.59
C TRP A 35 7.67 11.62 -2.50
N THR A 36 8.31 10.66 -3.18
CA THR A 36 7.63 9.66 -4.02
C THR A 36 6.83 8.62 -3.22
N LYS A 37 7.11 8.46 -1.91
CA LYS A 37 6.42 7.51 -1.02
C LYS A 37 5.29 8.14 -0.18
N GLY A 38 5.03 9.43 -0.36
CA GLY A 38 4.11 10.19 0.50
C GLY A 38 2.67 9.67 0.51
N GLN A 39 2.18 9.08 -0.59
CA GLN A 39 0.85 8.48 -0.64
C GLN A 39 0.73 7.28 0.30
N VAL A 40 1.68 6.34 0.23
CA VAL A 40 1.73 5.16 1.10
C VAL A 40 1.92 5.58 2.57
N GLU A 41 2.79 6.54 2.83
CA GLU A 41 3.00 7.06 4.19
C GLU A 41 1.73 7.70 4.78
N ARG A 42 0.99 8.48 3.98
CA ARG A 42 -0.29 9.08 4.38
C ARG A 42 -1.34 8.00 4.65
N MET A 43 -1.42 6.96 3.82
CA MET A 43 -2.33 5.84 4.05
C MET A 43 -1.97 5.09 5.34
N ASN A 44 -0.70 4.75 5.52
CA ASN A 44 -0.22 4.06 6.72
C ASN A 44 -0.51 4.85 8.00
N ARG A 45 -0.36 6.18 7.97
CA ARG A 45 -0.77 7.03 9.10
C ARG A 45 -2.27 6.93 9.36
N THR A 46 -3.11 6.99 8.33
CA THR A 46 -4.57 6.88 8.47
C THR A 46 -4.98 5.55 9.09
N ILE A 47 -4.39 4.43 8.65
CA ILE A 47 -4.66 3.11 9.22
C ILE A 47 -4.22 3.05 10.68
N LYS A 48 -3.01 3.53 11.00
CA LYS A 48 -2.51 3.54 12.39
C LYS A 48 -3.35 4.40 13.31
N ASP A 49 -3.80 5.56 12.83
CA ASP A 49 -4.66 6.48 13.59
C ASP A 49 -6.04 5.87 13.86
N ALA A 50 -6.55 5.02 12.96
CA ALA A 50 -7.82 4.31 13.13
C ALA A 50 -7.69 3.04 14.00
N THR A 51 -6.52 2.40 14.01
CA THR A 51 -6.29 1.10 14.68
C THR A 51 -5.42 1.25 15.93
N VAL A 52 -4.12 0.97 15.80
CA VAL A 52 -3.17 0.76 16.91
C VAL A 52 -2.95 1.97 17.82
N LYS A 53 -3.34 3.18 17.42
CA LYS A 53 -3.26 4.37 18.29
C LYS A 53 -4.49 4.56 19.19
N ARG A 54 -5.59 3.88 18.91
CA ARG A 54 -6.88 4.05 19.62
C ARG A 54 -7.33 2.80 20.35
N VAL A 55 -6.88 1.64 19.88
CA VAL A 55 -7.36 0.34 20.35
C VAL A 55 -6.16 -0.52 20.73
N HIS A 56 -6.23 -1.13 21.91
CA HIS A 56 -5.37 -2.22 22.30
C HIS A 56 -5.98 -3.54 21.85
N TYR A 57 -5.15 -4.47 21.40
CA TYR A 57 -5.56 -5.79 20.94
C TYR A 57 -4.92 -6.85 21.83
N ASP A 58 -5.68 -7.88 22.15
CA ASP A 58 -5.17 -9.00 22.95
C ASP A 58 -4.33 -9.96 22.11
N ASP A 59 -4.66 -10.06 20.82
CA ASP A 59 -3.96 -10.91 19.86
C ASP A 59 -3.84 -10.27 18.47
N HIS A 60 -3.06 -10.91 17.61
CA HIS A 60 -2.81 -10.42 16.26
C HIS A 60 -4.00 -10.62 15.31
N ALA A 61 -4.86 -11.60 15.54
CA ALA A 61 -6.02 -11.87 14.71
C ALA A 61 -7.05 -10.73 14.82
N GLN A 62 -7.25 -10.19 16.03
CA GLN A 62 -8.08 -9.01 16.25
C GLN A 62 -7.56 -7.80 15.47
N LEU A 63 -6.24 -7.56 15.50
CA LEU A 63 -5.63 -6.47 14.74
C LEU A 63 -5.82 -6.67 13.23
N GLN A 64 -5.59 -7.89 12.73
CA GLN A 64 -5.77 -8.21 11.31
C GLN A 64 -7.22 -7.95 10.86
N GLN A 65 -8.20 -8.40 11.64
CA GLN A 65 -9.61 -8.18 11.35
C GLN A 65 -9.96 -6.68 11.35
N HIS A 66 -9.46 -5.92 12.34
CA HIS A 66 -9.74 -4.49 12.40
C HIS A 66 -9.09 -3.73 11.24
N VAL A 67 -7.87 -4.09 10.84
CA VAL A 67 -7.21 -3.50 9.66
C VAL A 67 -8.02 -3.81 8.39
N ALA A 68 -8.50 -5.03 8.21
CA ALA A 68 -9.37 -5.39 7.08
C ALA A 68 -10.64 -4.53 7.06
N ASN A 69 -11.32 -4.41 8.20
CA ASN A 69 -12.53 -3.59 8.33
C ASN A 69 -12.26 -2.11 7.99
N VAL A 70 -11.11 -1.55 8.40
CA VAL A 70 -10.71 -0.17 8.07
C VAL A 70 -10.48 0.00 6.57
N ILE A 71 -9.83 -0.98 5.93
CA ILE A 71 -9.58 -0.97 4.48
C ILE A 71 -10.91 -1.05 3.72
N ASP A 72 -11.80 -1.95 4.10
CA ASP A 72 -13.10 -2.11 3.45
C ASP A 72 -13.97 -0.87 3.63
N ALA A 73 -14.03 -0.32 4.85
CA ALA A 73 -14.74 0.92 5.11
C ALA A 73 -14.16 2.08 4.27
N TYR A 74 -12.84 2.17 4.12
CA TYR A 74 -12.22 3.19 3.29
C TYR A 74 -12.57 3.03 1.80
N ASN A 75 -12.49 1.81 1.27
CA ASN A 75 -12.68 1.54 -0.15
C ASN A 75 -14.15 1.60 -0.59
N PHE A 76 -15.07 1.15 0.28
CA PHE A 76 -16.47 0.89 -0.11
C PHE A 76 -17.49 1.77 0.60
N ALA A 77 -17.22 2.28 1.81
CA ALA A 77 -18.19 3.07 2.56
C ALA A 77 -17.83 4.57 2.64
N ARG A 78 -16.54 4.90 2.68
CA ARG A 78 -16.07 6.28 2.89
C ARG A 78 -16.12 7.10 1.61
N ARG A 79 -17.05 8.05 1.56
CA ARG A 79 -17.12 9.06 0.49
C ARG A 79 -16.03 10.13 0.68
N LEU A 80 -15.24 10.36 -0.36
CA LEU A 80 -14.11 11.30 -0.31
C LEU A 80 -14.40 12.58 -1.09
N LYS A 81 -14.24 13.74 -0.44
CA LYS A 81 -14.42 15.06 -1.08
C LYS A 81 -13.51 15.24 -2.30
N ALA A 82 -12.26 14.75 -2.21
CA ALA A 82 -11.31 14.77 -3.32
C ALA A 82 -11.78 13.97 -4.54
N LEU A 83 -12.66 12.98 -4.33
CA LEU A 83 -13.27 12.17 -5.38
C LEU A 83 -14.72 12.62 -5.70
N LYS A 84 -15.03 13.90 -5.45
CA LYS A 84 -16.37 14.48 -5.66
C LYS A 84 -17.50 13.71 -4.93
N GLY A 85 -17.19 13.16 -3.76
CA GLY A 85 -18.15 12.41 -2.94
C GLY A 85 -18.32 10.94 -3.33
N LEU A 86 -17.51 10.42 -4.24
CA LEU A 86 -17.45 8.98 -4.53
C LEU A 86 -16.60 8.24 -3.50
N THR A 87 -16.88 6.95 -3.33
CA THR A 87 -15.96 6.03 -2.67
C THR A 87 -14.77 5.72 -3.61
N PRO A 88 -13.61 5.31 -3.08
CA PRO A 88 -12.49 4.88 -3.91
C PRO A 88 -12.89 3.81 -4.95
N TYR A 89 -13.70 2.83 -4.54
CA TYR A 89 -14.17 1.79 -5.45
C TYR A 89 -15.08 2.34 -6.56
N GLU A 90 -16.08 3.16 -6.21
CA GLU A 90 -16.97 3.81 -7.19
C GLU A 90 -16.16 4.67 -8.18
N PHE A 91 -15.13 5.36 -7.70
CA PHE A 91 -14.27 6.18 -8.54
C PHE A 91 -13.48 5.33 -9.55
N ILE A 92 -12.87 4.22 -9.11
CA ILE A 92 -12.13 3.31 -9.99
C ILE A 92 -13.06 2.71 -11.06
N CYS A 93 -14.23 2.22 -10.65
CA CYS A 93 -15.21 1.64 -11.58
C CYS A 93 -15.70 2.62 -12.66
N LYS A 94 -15.57 3.93 -12.44
CA LYS A 94 -15.93 4.95 -13.45
C LYS A 94 -14.78 5.32 -14.39
N GLN A 95 -13.54 4.96 -14.06
CA GLN A 95 -12.36 5.24 -14.88
C GLN A 95 -12.05 4.12 -15.89
N TRP A 96 -12.68 2.96 -15.69
CA TRP A 96 -12.57 1.76 -16.53
C TRP A 96 -13.87 1.61 -17.33
#